data_AF-S0G575-F1
#
_entry.id   AF-S0G575-F1
#
_cell.length_a   1.000
_cell.length_b   1.000
_cell.length_c   1.000
_cell.angle_alpha   90.00
_cell.angle_beta   90.00
_cell.angle_gamma   90.00
#
_symmetry.space_group_name_H-M   'P 1'
#
loop_
_entity.id
_entity.type
_entity.pdbx_description
1 polymer ?
#
loop_
_entity_poly.entity_id
_entity_poly.type
_entity_poly.pdbx_seq_one_letter_code
_entity_poly.pdbx_strand_id
1 'polypeptide(L)'
;MAKPNVTWLANVTSNDGANTGNATGGVGDASSDWLVLDLVNDKIYFLDSQQTDGDDPAAVVYPAIIPDSGDLEVPKTFISDASAGILEQILLAGTTAGGQNGGATRYVFAVYFDGPTAGIPYLEAWDDANHTTAYSKFLGGNGVDTETPANSTLKAIATTNAAPGSATWAGTALAKTTNRIELDTAALAVAKNLYFNIKQVIPSTFSPAEDSPVLSLRYLYS
;
A
#
# COMPACT_ATOMS: atom_id res chain seq x y z
N MET A 1 21.10 18.88 -7.52
CA MET A 1 21.11 17.48 -8.00
C MET A 1 19.91 17.25 -8.90
N ALA A 2 19.98 16.26 -9.79
CA ALA A 2 18.82 15.87 -10.58
C ALA A 2 17.73 15.29 -9.67
N LYS A 3 16.46 15.46 -10.06
CA LYS A 3 15.34 14.78 -9.41
C LYS A 3 15.55 13.26 -9.55
N PRO A 4 15.56 12.46 -8.46
CA PRO A 4 15.64 11.01 -8.57
C PRO A 4 14.39 10.46 -9.28
N ASN A 5 14.59 9.45 -10.12
CA ASN A 5 13.49 8.62 -10.60
C ASN A 5 13.03 7.69 -9.48
N VAL A 6 11.74 7.37 -9.53
CA VAL A 6 11.10 6.50 -8.55
C VAL A 6 10.35 5.38 -9.27
N THR A 7 10.46 4.17 -8.74
CA THR A 7 9.75 3.00 -9.24
C THR A 7 8.99 2.35 -8.10
N TRP A 8 7.71 2.05 -8.31
CA TRP A 8 6.90 1.34 -7.33
C TRP A 8 6.89 -0.14 -7.66
N LEU A 9 7.02 -0.97 -6.64
CA LEU A 9 7.07 -2.41 -6.78
C LEU A 9 6.23 -3.11 -5.73
N ALA A 10 5.78 -4.31 -6.06
CA ALA A 10 5.13 -5.23 -5.14
C ALA A 10 5.83 -6.60 -5.21
N ASN A 11 6.02 -7.23 -4.06
CA ASN A 11 6.48 -8.62 -3.98
C ASN A 11 5.28 -9.53 -4.19
N VAL A 12 5.32 -10.30 -5.29
CA VAL A 12 4.23 -11.20 -5.71
C VAL A 12 4.44 -12.63 -5.19
N THR A 13 5.34 -12.80 -4.22
CA THR A 13 5.63 -14.09 -3.60
C THR A 13 5.32 -14.07 -2.11
N SER A 14 5.24 -15.25 -1.51
CA SER A 14 5.17 -15.41 -0.05
C SER A 14 6.51 -15.23 0.66
N ASN A 15 7.60 -15.02 -0.08
CA ASN A 15 8.95 -15.01 0.48
C ASN A 15 9.31 -13.64 1.05
N ASP A 16 9.96 -13.62 2.21
CA ASP A 16 10.45 -12.41 2.87
C ASP A 16 11.80 -11.93 2.30
N GLY A 17 11.82 -11.59 1.02
CA GLY A 17 13.03 -11.20 0.30
C GLY A 17 13.04 -9.74 -0.11
N ALA A 18 14.15 -9.03 0.11
CA ALA A 18 14.31 -7.66 -0.36
C ALA A 18 14.40 -7.60 -1.89
N ASN A 19 13.85 -6.55 -2.50
CA ASN A 19 14.06 -6.26 -3.92
C ASN A 19 15.55 -6.03 -4.22
N THR A 20 16.15 -6.92 -5.03
CA THR A 20 17.51 -6.76 -5.56
C THR A 20 17.55 -6.29 -7.01
N GLY A 21 16.41 -6.37 -7.73
CA GLY A 21 16.26 -5.88 -9.09
C GLY A 21 16.08 -4.37 -9.20
N ASN A 22 15.90 -3.66 -8.09
CA ASN A 22 15.76 -2.20 -8.05
C ASN A 22 14.63 -1.75 -9.00
N ALA A 23 14.92 -0.85 -9.94
CA ALA A 23 13.93 -0.29 -10.87
C ALA A 23 13.37 -1.30 -11.87
N THR A 24 14.01 -2.45 -12.08
CA THR A 24 13.54 -3.43 -13.07
C THR A 24 12.64 -4.50 -12.46
N GLY A 25 12.49 -4.54 -11.13
CA GLY A 25 11.84 -5.64 -10.44
C GLY A 25 12.50 -6.98 -10.75
N GLY A 26 11.70 -8.04 -10.80
CA GLY A 26 12.14 -9.42 -10.98
C GLY A 26 12.68 -10.03 -9.69
N VAL A 27 13.68 -10.90 -9.82
CA VAL A 27 14.21 -11.67 -8.69
C VAL A 27 14.73 -10.75 -7.58
N GLY A 28 14.19 -10.95 -6.38
CA GLY A 28 14.71 -10.44 -5.12
C GLY A 28 15.45 -11.51 -4.32
N ASP A 29 15.89 -11.14 -3.13
CA ASP A 29 16.47 -12.07 -2.16
C ASP A 29 15.46 -13.17 -1.78
N ALA A 30 15.94 -14.23 -1.12
CA ALA A 30 15.09 -15.31 -0.59
C ALA A 30 14.09 -15.91 -1.60
N SER A 31 14.44 -15.89 -2.89
CA SER A 31 13.56 -16.33 -3.98
C SER A 31 12.25 -15.53 -4.08
N SER A 32 12.26 -14.27 -3.65
CA SER A 32 11.17 -13.33 -3.92
C SER A 32 11.16 -12.89 -5.38
N ASP A 33 10.00 -12.47 -5.87
CA ASP A 33 9.81 -11.92 -7.20
C ASP A 33 9.02 -10.61 -7.09
N TRP A 34 9.48 -9.60 -7.82
CA TRP A 34 9.02 -8.23 -7.68
C TRP A 34 8.42 -7.71 -8.97
N LEU A 35 7.12 -7.43 -8.93
CA LEU A 35 6.41 -6.76 -10.00
C LEU A 35 6.71 -5.26 -9.96
N VAL A 36 7.01 -4.66 -11.12
CA VAL A 36 7.05 -3.21 -11.30
C VAL A 36 5.63 -2.74 -11.59
N LEU A 37 5.11 -1.82 -10.79
CA LEU A 37 3.75 -1.32 -10.92
C LEU A 37 3.65 -0.23 -12.00
N ASP A 38 2.71 -0.39 -12.93
CA ASP A 38 2.25 0.68 -13.83
C ASP A 38 1.34 1.63 -13.07
N LEU A 39 1.86 2.82 -12.74
CA LEU A 39 1.14 3.83 -11.95
C LEU A 39 -0.12 4.39 -12.63
N VAL A 40 -0.34 4.12 -13.91
CA VAL A 40 -1.53 4.57 -14.64
C VAL A 40 -2.62 3.50 -14.63
N ASN A 41 -2.22 2.23 -14.81
CA ASN A 41 -3.16 1.14 -15.08
C ASN A 41 -3.35 0.18 -13.90
N ASP A 42 -2.31 -0.01 -13.09
CA ASP A 42 -2.38 -0.93 -11.96
C ASP A 42 -3.06 -0.29 -10.76
N LYS A 43 -3.77 -1.11 -9.98
CA LYS A 43 -4.52 -0.68 -8.80
C LYS A 43 -4.35 -1.66 -7.65
N ILE A 44 -4.26 -1.14 -6.44
CA ILE A 44 -4.36 -1.96 -5.22
C ILE A 44 -5.84 -2.16 -4.90
N TYR A 45 -6.24 -3.42 -4.74
CA TYR A 45 -7.57 -3.81 -4.31
C TYR A 45 -7.52 -4.43 -2.91
N PHE A 46 -8.54 -4.14 -2.11
CA PHE A 46 -8.79 -4.78 -0.83
C PHE A 46 -10.12 -5.52 -0.93
N LEU A 47 -10.07 -6.86 -0.95
CA LEU A 47 -11.20 -7.71 -1.30
C LEU A 47 -11.44 -8.78 -0.24
N ASP A 48 -12.65 -9.34 -0.27
CA ASP A 48 -13.07 -10.40 0.62
C ASP A 48 -12.31 -11.72 0.35
N SER A 49 -12.37 -12.63 1.31
CA SER A 49 -11.80 -13.96 1.26
C SER A 49 -12.26 -14.82 0.08
N GLN A 50 -13.42 -14.50 -0.51
CA GLN A 50 -13.97 -15.15 -1.71
C GLN A 50 -13.16 -14.88 -2.98
N GLN A 51 -12.43 -13.76 -3.05
CA GLN A 51 -11.59 -13.47 -4.21
C GLN A 51 -10.41 -14.44 -4.28
N THR A 52 -10.07 -14.92 -5.48
CA THR A 52 -8.94 -15.83 -5.71
C THR A 52 -7.83 -15.13 -6.48
N ASP A 53 -6.60 -15.56 -6.23
CA ASP A 53 -5.43 -15.17 -6.99
C ASP A 53 -5.54 -15.60 -8.47
N GLY A 54 -5.21 -14.70 -9.40
CA GLY A 54 -5.35 -14.92 -10.83
C GLY A 54 -6.75 -14.66 -11.41
N ASP A 55 -7.72 -14.22 -10.60
CA ASP A 55 -9.05 -13.87 -11.09
C ASP A 55 -9.02 -12.66 -12.05
N ASP A 56 -9.94 -12.62 -13.02
CA ASP A 56 -10.07 -11.49 -13.95
C ASP A 56 -10.66 -10.25 -13.24
N PRO A 57 -9.96 -9.09 -13.22
CA PRO A 57 -10.46 -7.87 -12.59
C PRO A 57 -11.69 -7.26 -13.27
N ALA A 58 -12.00 -7.67 -14.52
CA ALA A 58 -13.22 -7.28 -15.23
C ALA A 58 -14.41 -8.19 -14.94
N ALA A 59 -14.20 -9.31 -14.25
CA ALA A 59 -15.26 -10.21 -13.80
C ALA A 59 -15.87 -9.73 -12.46
N VAL A 60 -16.51 -10.65 -11.73
CA VAL A 60 -17.09 -10.34 -10.42
C VAL A 60 -15.96 -10.16 -9.41
N VAL A 61 -15.90 -8.97 -8.82
CA VAL A 61 -15.05 -8.66 -7.66
C VAL A 61 -15.87 -8.75 -6.37
N TYR A 62 -15.27 -9.30 -5.32
CA TYR A 62 -15.93 -9.48 -4.02
C TYR A 62 -15.46 -8.42 -3.03
N PRO A 63 -16.18 -7.29 -2.86
CA PRO A 63 -15.78 -6.25 -1.92
C PRO A 63 -15.92 -6.74 -0.47
N ALA A 64 -15.14 -6.13 0.43
CA ALA A 64 -15.26 -6.39 1.85
C ALA A 64 -16.65 -5.99 2.40
N ILE A 65 -17.20 -6.81 3.29
CA ILE A 65 -18.49 -6.56 3.93
C ILE A 65 -18.25 -5.83 5.25
N ILE A 66 -18.93 -4.70 5.46
CA ILE A 66 -18.86 -3.94 6.73
C ILE A 66 -19.30 -4.86 7.87
N PRO A 67 -18.52 -4.99 8.97
CA PRO A 67 -18.85 -5.91 10.05
C PRO A 67 -20.02 -5.38 10.89
N ASP A 68 -20.82 -6.28 11.48
CA ASP A 68 -21.93 -5.88 12.38
C ASP A 68 -21.44 -5.19 13.67
N SER A 69 -20.19 -5.44 14.08
CA SER A 69 -19.57 -4.81 15.25
C SER A 69 -18.05 -4.82 15.14
N GLY A 70 -17.38 -3.90 15.85
CA GLY A 70 -15.93 -3.80 15.87
C GLY A 70 -15.34 -3.30 14.55
N ASP A 71 -14.14 -3.75 14.25
CA ASP A 71 -13.38 -3.42 13.04
C ASP A 71 -13.07 -4.68 12.24
N LEU A 72 -13.18 -4.59 10.91
CA LEU A 72 -12.77 -5.64 9.97
C LEU A 72 -11.47 -5.22 9.29
N GLU A 73 -10.41 -5.98 9.50
CA GLU A 73 -9.27 -5.95 8.59
C GLU A 73 -9.62 -6.72 7.32
N VAL A 74 -9.53 -6.06 6.17
CA VAL A 74 -9.99 -6.64 4.90
C VAL A 74 -9.16 -7.88 4.56
N PRO A 75 -9.80 -9.03 4.25
CA PRO A 75 -9.13 -10.31 4.16
C PRO A 75 -7.98 -10.42 3.18
N LYS A 76 -8.06 -9.83 1.99
CA LYS A 76 -7.07 -10.02 0.93
C LYS A 76 -6.70 -8.70 0.27
N THR A 77 -5.44 -8.60 -0.13
CA THR A 77 -4.90 -7.49 -0.91
C THR A 77 -4.44 -8.01 -2.26
N PHE A 78 -4.74 -7.26 -3.32
CA PHE A 78 -4.39 -7.63 -4.68
C PHE A 78 -3.79 -6.43 -5.41
N ILE A 79 -2.97 -6.71 -6.41
CA ILE A 79 -2.69 -5.81 -7.52
C ILE A 79 -3.53 -6.27 -8.70
N SER A 80 -4.36 -5.38 -9.23
CA SER A 80 -4.91 -5.56 -10.57
C SER A 80 -3.80 -5.24 -11.56
N ASP A 81 -3.04 -6.25 -11.97
CA ASP A 81 -1.97 -6.13 -12.97
C ASP A 81 -2.62 -6.01 -14.34
N ALA A 82 -2.63 -4.80 -14.88
CA ALA A 82 -3.25 -4.52 -16.16
C ALA A 82 -2.50 -5.19 -17.33
N SER A 83 -1.21 -5.45 -17.17
CA SER A 83 -0.38 -6.09 -18.20
C SER A 83 -0.66 -7.59 -18.31
N ALA A 84 -0.94 -8.23 -17.19
CA ALA A 84 -1.33 -9.64 -17.12
C ALA A 84 -2.84 -9.86 -17.24
N GLY A 85 -3.66 -8.85 -16.93
CA GLY A 85 -5.12 -8.93 -16.96
C GLY A 85 -5.70 -9.76 -15.82
N ILE A 86 -5.04 -9.76 -14.65
CA ILE A 86 -5.41 -10.57 -13.48
C ILE A 86 -5.34 -9.76 -12.18
N LEU A 87 -6.02 -10.26 -11.15
CA LEU A 87 -5.83 -9.90 -9.76
C LEU A 87 -4.72 -10.78 -9.17
N GLU A 88 -3.53 -10.21 -9.03
CA GLU A 88 -2.37 -10.85 -8.39
C GLU A 88 -2.46 -10.64 -6.88
N GLN A 89 -2.55 -11.72 -6.11
CA GLN A 89 -2.66 -11.63 -4.65
C GLN A 89 -1.33 -11.21 -4.02
N ILE A 90 -1.35 -10.10 -3.28
CA ILE A 90 -0.21 -9.66 -2.48
C ILE A 90 -0.40 -10.15 -1.05
N LEU A 91 0.48 -11.04 -0.62
CA LEU A 91 0.49 -11.56 0.74
C LEU A 91 1.07 -10.51 1.69
N LEU A 92 0.20 -9.80 2.43
CA LEU A 92 0.64 -8.81 3.38
C LEU A 92 1.35 -9.45 4.57
N ALA A 93 2.36 -8.75 5.06
CA ALA A 93 3.01 -9.11 6.29
C ALA A 93 2.30 -8.63 7.53
N GLY A 94 2.52 -9.38 8.62
CA GLY A 94 2.15 -8.99 9.96
C GLY A 94 0.64 -9.01 10.19
N THR A 95 -0.08 -9.83 9.43
CA THR A 95 -1.50 -10.09 9.64
C THR A 95 -1.82 -11.58 9.52
N THR A 96 -2.81 -12.02 10.30
CA THR A 96 -3.43 -13.35 10.22
C THR A 96 -4.88 -13.26 9.77
N ALA A 97 -5.38 -12.04 9.55
CA ALA A 97 -6.73 -11.81 9.07
C ALA A 97 -6.88 -12.34 7.63
N GLY A 98 -8.05 -12.91 7.33
CA GLY A 98 -8.39 -13.33 5.96
C GLY A 98 -7.58 -14.48 5.36
N GLY A 99 -6.80 -15.20 6.17
CA GLY A 99 -5.93 -16.27 5.66
C GLY A 99 -4.66 -15.76 4.97
N GLN A 100 -4.35 -14.46 5.10
CA GLN A 100 -3.02 -13.98 4.73
C GLN A 100 -2.00 -14.56 5.69
N ASN A 101 -0.97 -15.21 5.16
CA ASN A 101 0.07 -15.86 5.95
C ASN A 101 1.44 -15.24 5.64
N GLY A 102 1.50 -13.91 5.55
CA GLY A 102 2.76 -13.20 5.30
C GLY A 102 3.67 -13.15 6.53
N GLY A 103 3.35 -13.80 7.65
CA GLY A 103 4.23 -13.89 8.81
C GLY A 103 4.73 -12.53 9.29
N ALA A 104 6.02 -12.43 9.65
CA ALA A 104 6.66 -11.15 9.98
C ALA A 104 7.37 -10.52 8.78
N THR A 105 6.91 -10.77 7.55
CA THR A 105 7.59 -10.27 6.34
C THR A 105 7.76 -8.74 6.37
N ARG A 106 8.85 -8.26 5.80
CA ARG A 106 9.20 -6.84 5.75
C ARG A 106 8.95 -6.27 4.36
N TYR A 107 9.08 -7.12 3.34
CA TYR A 107 9.21 -6.68 1.97
C TYR A 107 7.96 -7.03 1.14
N VAL A 108 6.92 -6.22 1.31
CA VAL A 108 5.64 -6.38 0.60
C VAL A 108 5.52 -5.38 -0.55
N PHE A 109 5.55 -4.08 -0.24
CA PHE A 109 5.64 -3.03 -1.24
C PHE A 109 6.97 -2.30 -1.13
N ALA A 110 7.46 -1.80 -2.25
CA ALA A 110 8.68 -1.00 -2.31
C ALA A 110 8.51 0.23 -3.19
N VAL A 111 9.25 1.28 -2.83
CA VAL A 111 9.58 2.40 -3.71
C VAL A 111 11.08 2.44 -3.85
N TYR A 112 11.58 2.17 -5.05
CA TYR A 112 12.98 2.33 -5.40
C TYR A 112 13.26 3.78 -5.79
N PHE A 113 14.29 4.37 -5.18
CA PHE A 113 14.89 5.64 -5.59
C PHE A 113 16.21 5.37 -6.29
N ASP A 114 16.44 5.98 -7.46
CA ASP A 114 17.71 5.85 -8.20
C ASP A 114 18.79 6.87 -7.77
N GLY A 115 18.50 7.68 -6.75
CA GLY A 115 19.39 8.75 -6.33
C GLY A 115 19.04 9.34 -4.95
N PRO A 116 19.83 10.34 -4.51
CA PRO A 116 19.66 10.95 -3.20
C PRO A 116 18.41 11.84 -3.11
N THR A 117 17.97 12.10 -1.88
CA THR A 117 16.91 13.07 -1.57
C THR A 117 17.44 14.17 -0.64
N ALA A 118 16.78 15.33 -0.64
CA ALA A 118 17.09 16.43 0.26
C ALA A 118 16.31 16.35 1.59
N GLY A 119 15.35 15.43 1.68
CA GLY A 119 14.53 15.20 2.87
C GLY A 119 14.02 13.77 2.92
N ILE A 120 13.40 13.41 4.06
CA ILE A 120 12.79 12.09 4.26
C ILE A 120 11.65 11.89 3.25
N PRO A 121 11.59 10.76 2.52
CA PRO A 121 10.44 10.43 1.70
C PRO A 121 9.23 10.00 2.54
N TYR A 122 8.03 10.40 2.13
CA TYR A 122 6.77 10.09 2.81
C TYR A 122 5.79 9.39 1.88
N LEU A 123 5.01 8.47 2.43
CA LEU A 123 3.83 7.89 1.79
C LEU A 123 2.56 8.59 2.31
N GLU A 124 1.77 9.11 1.38
CA GLU A 124 0.52 9.85 1.61
C GLU A 124 -0.64 9.19 0.84
N ALA A 125 -1.87 9.56 1.19
CA ALA A 125 -3.07 9.20 0.42
C ALA A 125 -3.97 10.42 0.20
N TRP A 126 -4.56 10.54 -0.99
CA TRP A 126 -5.35 11.68 -1.43
C TRP A 126 -6.55 11.21 -2.26
N ASP A 127 -7.56 12.06 -2.44
CA ASP A 127 -8.70 11.70 -3.31
C ASP A 127 -8.25 11.46 -4.75
N ASP A 128 -7.31 12.28 -5.23
CA ASP A 128 -6.82 12.24 -6.59
C ASP A 128 -5.37 12.76 -6.72
N ALA A 129 -4.86 12.75 -7.95
CA ALA A 129 -3.51 13.20 -8.29
C ALA A 129 -3.29 14.72 -8.19
N ASN A 130 -4.33 15.52 -7.93
CA ASN A 130 -4.20 16.96 -7.71
C ASN A 130 -3.75 17.27 -6.28
N HIS A 131 -3.87 16.32 -5.35
CA HIS A 131 -3.43 16.44 -3.95
C HIS A 131 -4.06 17.63 -3.22
N THR A 132 -5.34 17.90 -3.47
CA THR A 132 -6.08 19.04 -2.88
C THR A 132 -6.95 18.63 -1.70
N THR A 133 -7.63 17.48 -1.80
CA THR A 133 -8.64 17.02 -0.83
C THR A 133 -8.43 15.57 -0.39
N ALA A 134 -9.04 15.20 0.73
CA ALA A 134 -9.15 13.82 1.22
C ALA A 134 -10.58 13.57 1.78
N TYR A 135 -11.58 14.00 1.00
CA TYR A 135 -12.99 13.88 1.33
C TYR A 135 -13.56 12.49 1.07
N SER A 136 -12.82 11.61 0.38
CA SER A 136 -13.18 10.20 0.25
C SER A 136 -13.47 9.60 1.62
N LYS A 137 -14.53 8.79 1.67
CA LYS A 137 -14.91 8.10 2.91
C LYS A 137 -13.80 7.18 3.39
N PHE A 138 -13.05 6.57 2.48
CA PHE A 138 -11.93 5.70 2.82
C PHE A 138 -10.75 6.45 3.44
N LEU A 139 -10.65 7.77 3.24
CA LEU A 139 -9.64 8.65 3.83
C LEU A 139 -10.12 9.36 5.11
N GLY A 140 -11.28 8.96 5.65
CA GLY A 140 -11.89 9.56 6.83
C GLY A 140 -12.75 10.79 6.53
N GLY A 141 -13.11 11.00 5.26
CA GLY A 141 -14.03 12.05 4.83
C GLY A 141 -15.50 11.67 4.91
N ASN A 142 -16.39 12.65 4.66
CA ASN A 142 -17.84 12.45 4.54
C ASN A 142 -18.32 12.28 3.09
N GLY A 143 -17.41 12.36 2.10
CA GLY A 143 -17.69 12.35 0.67
C GLY A 143 -18.02 13.73 0.07
N VAL A 144 -17.93 14.82 0.84
CA VAL A 144 -18.37 16.15 0.41
C VAL A 144 -17.36 17.25 0.73
N ASP A 145 -17.07 17.49 2.01
CA ASP A 145 -16.40 18.72 2.46
C ASP A 145 -15.75 18.66 3.84
N THR A 146 -15.93 17.57 4.59
CA THR A 146 -15.27 17.39 5.89
C THR A 146 -14.44 16.13 5.90
N GLU A 147 -13.35 16.18 6.65
CA GLU A 147 -12.40 15.09 6.79
C GLU A 147 -11.90 14.98 8.22
N THR A 148 -11.73 13.75 8.67
CA THR A 148 -11.02 13.41 9.90
C THR A 148 -9.95 12.39 9.52
N PRO A 149 -8.74 12.83 9.13
CA PRO A 149 -7.68 11.97 8.59
C PRO A 149 -7.33 10.74 9.47
N ALA A 150 -7.45 10.88 10.80
CA ALA A 150 -7.25 9.77 11.74
C ALA A 150 -8.24 8.59 11.54
N ASN A 151 -9.41 8.87 10.97
CA ASN A 151 -10.46 7.88 10.66
C ASN A 151 -10.28 7.21 9.30
N SER A 152 -9.20 7.49 8.56
CA SER A 152 -8.91 6.78 7.31
C SER A 152 -8.88 5.27 7.54
N THR A 153 -9.58 4.55 6.66
CA THR A 153 -9.60 3.08 6.63
C THR A 153 -8.30 2.51 6.09
N LEU A 154 -7.53 3.30 5.33
CA LEU A 154 -6.23 2.91 4.82
C LEU A 154 -5.18 3.11 5.93
N LYS A 155 -4.61 2.00 6.41
CA LYS A 155 -3.53 1.99 7.39
C LYS A 155 -2.26 1.54 6.72
N ALA A 156 -1.14 2.21 7.00
CA ALA A 156 0.17 1.81 6.51
C ALA A 156 1.25 1.87 7.58
N ILE A 157 2.34 1.14 7.37
CA ILE A 157 3.52 1.15 8.22
C ILE A 157 4.77 1.05 7.36
N ALA A 158 5.78 1.86 7.68
CA ALA A 158 7.07 1.76 7.03
C ALA A 158 7.82 0.55 7.57
N THR A 159 8.32 -0.27 6.67
CA THR A 159 9.07 -1.49 6.97
C THR A 159 10.51 -1.39 6.48
N THR A 160 10.93 -0.22 5.97
CA THR A 160 12.31 0.03 5.50
C THR A 160 13.39 -0.25 6.53
N ASN A 161 13.13 -0.14 7.83
CA ASN A 161 14.15 -0.30 8.86
C ASN A 161 13.79 -1.34 9.93
N ALA A 162 12.57 -1.89 9.90
CA ALA A 162 12.11 -2.91 10.83
C ALA A 162 10.95 -3.72 10.23
N ALA A 163 10.77 -4.96 10.71
CA ALA A 163 9.55 -5.71 10.44
C ALA A 163 8.34 -5.02 11.11
N PRO A 164 7.11 -5.18 10.58
CA PRO A 164 5.93 -4.50 11.12
C PRO A 164 5.49 -4.99 12.51
N GLY A 165 6.10 -6.08 13.02
CA GLY A 165 5.77 -6.65 14.33
C GLY A 165 4.67 -7.72 14.27
N SER A 166 4.04 -8.00 15.42
CA SER A 166 3.07 -9.10 15.59
C SER A 166 1.85 -9.02 14.66
N ALA A 167 1.14 -10.15 14.57
CA ALA A 167 0.08 -10.55 13.62
C ALA A 167 -1.16 -9.64 13.40
N THR A 168 -1.11 -8.35 13.73
CA THR A 168 -2.07 -7.30 13.35
C THR A 168 -1.49 -5.93 13.75
N TRP A 169 -0.52 -5.42 12.98
CA TRP A 169 0.06 -4.10 13.28
C TRP A 169 -1.00 -2.99 13.23
N ALA A 170 -0.93 -2.00 14.13
CA ALA A 170 -1.92 -0.91 14.17
C ALA A 170 -1.81 0.01 12.94
N GLY A 171 -0.57 0.42 12.62
CA GLY A 171 -0.26 1.30 11.50
C GLY A 171 -0.73 2.73 11.71
N THR A 172 -0.40 3.57 10.74
CA THR A 172 -0.82 4.96 10.67
C THR A 172 -1.91 5.11 9.62
N ALA A 173 -3.00 5.78 9.98
CA ALA A 173 -4.05 6.14 9.02
C ALA A 173 -3.46 7.08 7.96
N LEU A 174 -3.65 6.77 6.68
CA LEU A 174 -3.17 7.60 5.56
C LEU A 174 -4.27 8.54 5.08
N ALA A 175 -4.01 9.84 5.14
CA ALA A 175 -4.82 10.89 4.56
C ALA A 175 -4.05 12.23 4.62
N LYS A 176 -3.80 12.83 3.45
CA LYS A 176 -3.07 14.10 3.31
C LYS A 176 -1.66 14.08 3.92
N THR A 177 -1.12 15.28 4.16
CA THR A 177 0.18 15.51 4.77
C THR A 177 0.20 15.38 6.29
N THR A 178 -0.96 15.50 6.97
CA THR A 178 -1.05 15.39 8.43
C THR A 178 -1.04 13.95 8.93
N ASN A 179 -1.46 13.01 8.06
CA ASN A 179 -1.60 11.60 8.37
C ASN A 179 -0.88 10.80 7.27
N ARG A 180 0.42 10.59 7.48
CA ARG A 180 1.35 9.99 6.53
C ARG A 180 2.43 9.21 7.28
N ILE A 181 3.17 8.36 6.57
CA ILE A 181 4.32 7.65 7.15
C ILE A 181 5.63 8.13 6.53
N GLU A 182 6.66 8.25 7.36
CA GLU A 182 8.04 8.39 6.93
C GLU A 182 8.55 7.03 6.44
N LEU A 183 9.01 6.96 5.20
CA LEU A 183 9.50 5.72 4.60
C LEU A 183 10.96 5.42 4.98
N ASP A 184 11.66 6.36 5.62
CA ASP A 184 13.00 6.17 6.16
C ASP A 184 13.21 7.09 7.38
N THR A 185 14.31 6.95 8.09
CA THR A 185 14.65 7.80 9.25
C THR A 185 15.47 9.03 8.88
N ALA A 186 15.90 9.15 7.63
CA ALA A 186 16.72 10.25 7.13
C ALA A 186 16.52 10.46 5.62
N ALA A 187 17.06 11.57 5.10
CA ALA A 187 17.18 11.77 3.67
C ALA A 187 18.10 10.71 3.04
N LEU A 188 17.82 10.32 1.80
CA LEU A 188 18.58 9.29 1.11
C LEU A 188 19.91 9.85 0.62
N ALA A 189 21.01 9.21 1.01
CA ALA A 189 22.35 9.59 0.55
C ALA A 189 22.69 8.97 -0.82
N VAL A 190 22.04 7.87 -1.19
CA VAL A 190 22.26 7.07 -2.40
C VAL A 190 20.95 6.41 -2.82
N ALA A 191 20.96 5.75 -3.99
CA ALA A 191 19.87 4.89 -4.43
C ALA A 191 19.48 3.84 -3.37
N LYS A 192 18.18 3.65 -3.14
CA LYS A 192 17.68 2.79 -2.06
C LYS A 192 16.25 2.33 -2.33
N ASN A 193 15.93 1.09 -1.95
CA ASN A 193 14.56 0.61 -1.82
C ASN A 193 14.01 0.99 -0.45
N LEU A 194 12.86 1.65 -0.43
CA LEU A 194 12.09 1.92 0.79
C LEU A 194 10.87 1.01 0.79
N TYR A 195 10.59 0.37 1.92
CA TYR A 195 9.56 -0.65 2.02
C TYR A 195 8.44 -0.20 2.95
N PHE A 196 7.23 -0.64 2.64
CA PHE A 196 6.06 -0.41 3.46
C PHE A 196 5.04 -1.54 3.30
N ASN A 197 4.14 -1.63 4.27
CA ASN A 197 2.93 -2.43 4.18
C ASN A 197 1.72 -1.50 4.27
N ILE A 198 0.64 -1.89 3.61
CA ILE A 198 -0.64 -1.19 3.65
C ILE A 198 -1.76 -2.22 3.80
N LYS A 199 -2.79 -1.86 4.56
CA LYS A 199 -4.03 -2.64 4.70
C LYS A 199 -5.24 -1.72 4.78
N GLN A 200 -6.41 -2.29 4.59
CA GLN A 200 -7.67 -1.61 4.86
C GLN A 200 -8.32 -2.17 6.13
N VAL A 201 -8.77 -1.27 7.00
CA VAL A 201 -9.55 -1.60 8.21
C VAL A 201 -10.87 -0.83 8.16
N ILE A 202 -11.97 -1.57 8.13
CA ILE A 202 -13.34 -1.04 7.98
C ILE A 202 -14.07 -1.16 9.33
N PRO A 203 -14.40 -0.04 9.99
CA PRO A 203 -15.20 -0.09 11.21
C PRO A 203 -16.66 -0.44 10.90
N SER A 204 -17.34 -1.06 11.86
CA SER A 204 -18.79 -1.35 11.80
C SER A 204 -19.67 -0.11 11.60
N THR A 205 -19.16 1.07 11.93
CA THR A 205 -19.83 2.35 11.70
C THR A 205 -19.59 2.94 10.31
N PHE A 206 -18.79 2.29 9.46
CA PHE A 206 -18.52 2.74 8.11
C PHE A 206 -19.81 2.67 7.26
N SER A 207 -19.99 3.61 6.34
CA SER A 207 -21.09 3.55 5.37
C SER A 207 -20.62 2.94 4.06
N PRO A 208 -21.43 2.13 3.36
CA PRO A 208 -21.09 1.65 2.02
C PRO A 208 -20.62 2.80 1.12
N ALA A 209 -19.53 2.57 0.41
CA ALA A 209 -18.85 3.56 -0.43
C ALA A 209 -18.07 2.86 -1.54
N GLU A 210 -17.87 3.57 -2.65
CA GLU A 210 -17.00 3.19 -3.75
C GLU A 210 -16.23 4.45 -4.16
N ASP A 211 -14.95 4.50 -3.81
CA ASP A 211 -14.01 5.56 -4.17
C ASP A 211 -12.67 4.89 -4.51
N SER A 212 -11.82 5.57 -5.28
CA SER A 212 -10.47 5.11 -5.61
C SER A 212 -9.44 6.19 -5.26
N PRO A 213 -9.16 6.39 -3.96
CA PRO A 213 -8.12 7.33 -3.56
C PRO A 213 -6.75 6.90 -4.10
N VAL A 214 -5.86 7.86 -4.29
CA VAL A 214 -4.51 7.64 -4.79
C VAL A 214 -3.51 7.56 -3.64
N LEU A 215 -2.59 6.59 -3.70
CA LEU A 215 -1.36 6.63 -2.91
C LEU A 215 -0.36 7.57 -3.58
N SER A 216 0.41 8.28 -2.78
CA SER A 216 1.34 9.30 -3.29
C SER A 216 2.64 9.30 -2.51
N LEU A 217 3.74 9.44 -3.24
CA LEU A 217 5.07 9.58 -2.69
C LEU A 217 5.46 11.05 -2.69
N ARG A 218 5.76 11.61 -1.52
CA ARG A 218 6.27 12.98 -1.38
C ARG A 218 7.73 12.93 -0.94
N TYR A 219 8.60 13.63 -1.65
CA TYR A 219 10.01 13.78 -1.26
C TYR A 219 10.56 15.13 -1.73
N LEU A 220 11.65 15.56 -1.09
CA LEU A 220 12.41 16.74 -1.48
C LEU A 220 13.68 16.33 -2.23
N TYR A 221 14.09 17.12 -3.21
CA TYR A 221 15.37 16.97 -3.92
C TYR A 221 15.96 18.36 -4.17
N SER A 222 17.29 18.46 -4.22
CA SER A 222 18.01 19.74 -4.38
C SER A 222 19.24 19.59 -5.22
#